data_AF-A0A6N6JHL0-F1
#
_entry.id   AF-A0A6N6JHL0-F1
#
_cell.length_a   1.000
_cell.length_b   1.000
_cell.length_c   1.000
_cell.angle_alpha   90.00
_cell.angle_beta   90.00
_cell.angle_gamma   90.00
#
_symmetry.space_group_name_H-M   'P 1'
#
loop_
_entity.id
_entity.type
_entity.pdbx_description
1 polymer ?
#
loop_
_entity_poly.entity_id
_entity_poly.type
_entity_poly.pdbx_seq_one_letter_code
_entity_poly.pdbx_strand_id
1 'polypeptide(L)'
;MYEGDSFFTLSPLGQAGLLVLSVLLAIFTIIIARKAMRGWSAPLLAIMVFYGFVWLSPQLYYQFYRVIIDGLPQQWVVGQPPSVELIFDILSFQGPSNLSFHGQAILGWCLIILSLVRLRR
;
A
#
# COMPACT_ATOMS: atom_id res chain seq x y z
N MET A 1 11.43 12.56 11.88
CA MET A 1 10.72 12.53 10.59
C MET A 1 9.42 11.74 10.67
N TYR A 2 9.39 10.56 11.30
CA TYR A 2 8.19 9.71 11.42
C TYR A 2 7.58 9.71 12.82
N GLU A 3 7.47 10.88 13.44
CA GLU A 3 6.86 10.97 14.78
C GLU A 3 5.39 10.54 14.73
N GLY A 4 5.00 9.66 15.65
CA GLY A 4 3.63 9.10 15.71
C GLY A 4 3.39 7.89 14.80
N ASP A 5 4.39 7.39 14.07
CA ASP A 5 4.25 6.16 13.29
C ASP A 5 4.26 4.93 14.22
N SER A 6 3.14 4.21 14.22
CA SER A 6 2.94 2.98 15.00
C SER A 6 4.03 1.93 14.78
N PHE A 7 4.71 1.93 13.63
CA PHE A 7 5.83 1.02 13.36
C PHE A 7 6.88 1.10 14.46
N PHE A 8 7.24 2.31 14.90
CA PHE A 8 8.29 2.51 15.91
C PHE A 8 7.83 2.22 17.34
N THR A 9 6.52 2.04 17.57
CA THR A 9 5.98 1.65 18.88
C THR A 9 5.83 0.15 19.06
N LEU A 10 6.00 -0.64 17.98
CA LEU A 10 5.94 -2.10 18.05
C LEU A 10 7.21 -2.71 18.65
N SER A 11 7.09 -3.92 19.19
CA SER A 11 8.24 -4.75 19.50
C SER A 11 9.04 -5.07 18.23
N PRO A 12 10.34 -5.43 18.33
CA PRO A 12 11.14 -5.80 17.16
C PRO A 12 10.52 -6.91 16.31
N LEU A 13 9.86 -7.88 16.95
CA LEU A 13 9.14 -8.95 16.25
C LEU A 13 7.91 -8.40 15.51
N GLY A 14 7.17 -7.46 16.12
CA GLY A 14 6.05 -6.77 15.47
C GLY A 14 6.49 -5.95 14.26
N GLN A 15 7.62 -5.24 14.37
CA GLN A 15 8.22 -4.50 13.25
C GLN A 15 8.62 -5.42 12.09
N ALA A 16 9.31 -6.53 12.40
CA ALA A 16 9.71 -7.51 11.40
C ALA A 16 8.49 -8.15 10.71
N GLY A 17 7.46 -8.52 11.48
CA GLY A 17 6.21 -9.07 10.94
C GLY A 17 5.49 -8.08 10.02
N LEU A 18 5.41 -6.82 10.42
CA LEU A 18 4.79 -5.76 9.61
C LEU A 18 5.56 -5.50 8.32
N LEU A 19 6.90 -5.49 8.37
CA LEU A 19 7.74 -5.35 7.18
C LEU A 19 7.51 -6.51 6.21
N VAL A 20 7.54 -7.76 6.70
CA VAL A 20 7.28 -8.95 5.88
C VAL A 20 5.90 -8.89 5.24
N LEU A 21 4.86 -8.56 6.02
CA LEU A 21 3.50 -8.39 5.50
C LEU A 21 3.46 -7.34 4.39
N SER A 22 4.07 -6.18 4.60
CA SER A 22 4.09 -5.08 3.64
C SER A 22 4.76 -5.50 2.33
N VAL A 23 5.89 -6.21 2.41
CA VAL A 23 6.60 -6.75 1.24
C VAL A 23 5.76 -7.80 0.51
N LEU A 24 5.12 -8.72 1.24
CA LEU A 24 4.26 -9.74 0.64
C LEU A 24 3.06 -9.12 -0.09
N LEU A 25 2.41 -8.12 0.51
CA LEU A 25 1.30 -7.40 -0.12
C LEU A 25 1.75 -6.63 -1.36
N ALA A 26 2.92 -5.99 -1.32
CA ALA A 26 3.49 -5.30 -2.48
C ALA A 26 3.79 -6.29 -3.62
N ILE A 27 4.46 -7.41 -3.34
CA ILE A 27 4.76 -8.46 -4.32
C ILE A 27 3.48 -9.02 -4.92
N PHE A 28 2.50 -9.36 -4.08
CA PHE A 28 1.21 -9.89 -4.52
C PHE A 28 0.49 -8.91 -5.46
N THR A 29 0.46 -7.63 -5.09
CA THR A 29 -0.13 -6.56 -5.90
C THR A 29 0.57 -6.44 -7.25
N ILE A 30 1.90 -6.44 -7.27
CA ILE A 30 2.68 -6.41 -8.51
C ILE A 30 2.39 -7.64 -9.38
N ILE A 31 2.29 -8.85 -8.81
CA ILE A 31 1.96 -10.06 -9.57
C ILE A 31 0.59 -9.96 -10.23
N ILE A 32 -0.43 -9.50 -9.48
CA ILE A 32 -1.78 -9.30 -10.02
C ILE A 32 -1.76 -8.26 -11.14
N ALA A 33 -1.13 -7.10 -10.89
CA ALA A 33 -1.02 -6.02 -11.86
C ALA A 33 -0.30 -6.50 -13.14
N ARG A 34 0.78 -7.30 -13.00
CA ARG A 34 1.48 -7.92 -14.14
C ARG A 34 0.62 -8.87 -14.94
N LYS A 35 -0.44 -9.46 -14.38
CA LYS A 35 -1.34 -10.31 -15.16
C LYS A 35 -2.43 -9.50 -15.87
N ALA A 36 -2.91 -8.43 -15.22
CA ALA A 36 -4.01 -7.60 -15.70
C ALA A 36 -3.58 -6.50 -16.69
N MET A 37 -2.41 -5.87 -16.50
CA MET A 37 -1.96 -4.71 -17.29
C MET A 37 -1.38 -5.15 -18.65
N ARG A 38 -2.16 -4.99 -19.71
CA ARG A 38 -1.79 -5.23 -21.11
C ARG A 38 -2.40 -4.16 -22.02
N GLY A 39 -1.67 -3.79 -23.07
CA GLY A 39 -2.15 -2.80 -24.05
C GLY A 39 -2.29 -1.39 -23.49
N TRP A 40 -2.94 -0.50 -24.25
CA TRP A 40 -3.00 0.95 -24.01
C TRP A 40 -3.67 1.35 -22.68
N SER A 41 -4.50 0.48 -22.09
CA SER A 41 -5.16 0.71 -20.80
C SER A 41 -4.28 0.41 -19.58
N ALA A 42 -3.05 -0.10 -19.78
CA ALA A 42 -2.15 -0.50 -18.70
C ALA A 42 -1.86 0.61 -17.66
N PRO A 43 -1.59 1.89 -18.03
CA PRO A 43 -1.37 2.94 -17.04
C PRO A 43 -2.60 3.23 -16.18
N LEU A 44 -3.79 3.27 -16.79
CA LEU A 44 -5.04 3.47 -16.06
C LEU A 44 -5.28 2.32 -15.06
N LEU A 45 -5.05 1.08 -15.49
CA LEU A 45 -5.11 -0.09 -14.61
C LEU A 45 -4.09 -0.02 -13.48
N ALA A 46 -2.88 0.49 -13.73
CA ALA A 46 -1.87 0.67 -12.68
C ALA A 46 -2.36 1.59 -11.56
N ILE A 47 -2.95 2.73 -11.95
CA ILE A 47 -3.54 3.69 -11.01
C ILE A 47 -4.71 3.07 -10.26
N MET A 48 -5.62 2.35 -10.93
CA MET A 48 -6.75 1.70 -10.27
C MET A 48 -6.32 0.60 -9.29
N VAL A 49 -5.30 -0.20 -9.63
CA VAL A 49 -4.74 -1.21 -8.73
C VAL A 49 -4.07 -0.55 -7.53
N PHE A 50 -3.30 0.50 -7.74
CA PHE A 50 -2.68 1.27 -6.66
C PHE A 50 -3.74 1.88 -5.73
N TYR A 51 -4.78 2.50 -6.30
CA TYR A 51 -5.91 3.04 -5.57
C TYR A 51 -6.58 1.98 -4.68
N GLY A 52 -6.88 0.81 -5.24
CA GLY A 52 -7.45 -0.32 -4.49
C GLY A 52 -6.52 -0.81 -3.37
N PHE A 53 -5.20 -0.82 -3.60
CA PHE A 53 -4.22 -1.17 -2.57
C PHE A 53 -4.25 -0.18 -1.39
N VAL A 54 -4.20 1.12 -1.67
CA VAL A 54 -4.27 2.17 -0.64
C VAL A 54 -5.57 2.07 0.14
N TRP A 55 -6.70 1.80 -0.54
CA TRP A 55 -7.99 1.68 0.11
C TRP A 55 -8.14 0.44 0.99
N LEU A 56 -7.67 -0.72 0.53
CA LEU A 56 -7.95 -2.01 1.17
C LEU A 56 -6.87 -2.48 2.15
N SER A 57 -5.61 -2.06 1.95
CA SER A 57 -4.50 -2.45 2.82
C SER A 57 -4.68 -2.11 4.31
N PRO A 58 -5.37 -1.02 4.73
CA PRO A 58 -5.65 -0.77 6.14
C PRO A 58 -6.33 -1.94 6.85
N GLN A 59 -7.23 -2.67 6.17
CA GLN A 59 -7.87 -3.84 6.78
C GLN A 59 -6.86 -4.95 7.07
N LEU A 60 -5.94 -5.20 6.14
CA LEU A 60 -4.94 -6.26 6.28
C LEU A 60 -3.94 -5.92 7.39
N TYR A 61 -3.49 -4.67 7.45
CA TYR A 61 -2.65 -4.20 8.56
C TYR A 61 -3.38 -4.26 9.89
N TYR A 62 -4.66 -3.90 9.94
CA TYR A 62 -5.45 -4.01 11.17
C TYR A 62 -5.58 -5.45 11.66
N GLN A 63 -5.79 -6.42 10.77
CA GLN A 63 -5.82 -7.82 11.17
C GLN A 63 -4.47 -8.30 11.69
N PHE A 64 -3.36 -7.82 11.11
CA PHE A 64 -2.04 -8.09 11.67
C PHE A 64 -1.90 -7.50 13.08
N TYR A 65 -2.29 -6.24 13.29
CA TYR A 65 -2.25 -5.60 14.60
C TYR A 65 -3.07 -6.36 15.64
N ARG A 66 -4.25 -6.88 15.28
CA ARG A 66 -5.08 -7.70 16.18
C ARG A 66 -4.40 -9.00 16.63
N VAL A 67 -3.47 -9.53 15.85
CA VAL A 67 -2.69 -10.72 16.23
C VAL A 67 -1.58 -10.37 17.22
N ILE A 68 -1.01 -9.17 17.14
CA ILE A 68 0.18 -8.77 17.91
C ILE A 68 -0.11 -7.81 19.08
N ILE A 69 -1.31 -7.23 19.14
CA ILE A 69 -1.76 -6.33 20.21
C ILE A 69 -3.01 -6.92 20.85
N ASP A 70 -2.87 -7.33 22.10
CA ASP A 70 -3.96 -7.90 22.89
C ASP A 70 -5.08 -6.89 23.13
N GLY A 71 -6.33 -7.37 23.08
CA GLY A 71 -7.51 -6.56 23.38
C GLY A 71 -7.98 -5.64 22.25
N LEU A 72 -7.36 -5.67 21.06
CA LEU A 72 -7.90 -4.92 19.92
C LEU A 72 -9.25 -5.49 19.46
N PRO A 73 -10.29 -4.64 19.32
CA PRO A 73 -11.62 -5.10 18.98
C PRO A 73 -11.68 -5.69 17.57
N GLN A 74 -12.61 -6.60 17.34
CA GLN A 74 -12.92 -7.04 15.99
C GLN A 74 -13.79 -5.98 15.32
N GLN A 75 -13.23 -5.30 14.31
CA GLN A 75 -13.96 -4.30 13.55
C GLN A 75 -13.47 -4.22 12.11
N TRP A 76 -14.34 -3.67 11.27
CA TRP A 76 -14.04 -3.30 9.90
C TRP A 76 -13.51 -1.87 9.89
N VAL A 77 -12.25 -1.68 9.48
CA VAL A 77 -11.58 -0.37 9.51
C VAL A 77 -11.55 0.31 8.14
N VAL A 78 -11.88 -0.42 7.07
CA VAL A 78 -11.97 0.15 5.73
C VAL A 78 -13.27 0.97 5.64
N GLY A 79 -13.12 2.28 5.46
CA GLY A 79 -14.22 3.20 5.28
C GLY A 79 -14.39 3.61 3.82
N GLN A 80 -14.67 4.90 3.62
CA GLN A 80 -14.75 5.50 2.29
C GLN A 80 -13.43 5.34 1.53
N PRO A 81 -13.49 5.23 0.20
CA PRO A 81 -12.30 5.11 -0.62
C PRO A 81 -11.49 6.42 -0.56
N PRO A 82 -10.16 6.36 -0.75
CA PRO A 82 -9.29 7.53 -0.62
C PRO A 82 -9.66 8.61 -1.64
N SER A 83 -9.52 9.87 -1.26
CA SER A 83 -9.75 10.97 -2.21
C SER A 83 -8.68 10.94 -3.31
N VAL A 84 -8.99 11.52 -4.47
CA VAL A 84 -8.03 11.57 -5.59
C VAL A 84 -6.82 12.41 -5.22
N GLU A 85 -7.03 13.48 -4.45
CA GLU A 85 -5.99 14.36 -3.91
C GLU A 85 -5.00 13.56 -3.06
N LEU A 86 -5.47 12.71 -2.15
CA LEU A 86 -4.61 11.88 -1.31
C LEU A 86 -3.70 10.96 -2.15
N ILE A 87 -4.21 10.43 -3.26
CA ILE A 87 -3.43 9.58 -4.16
C ILE A 87 -2.33 10.38 -4.85
N PHE A 88 -2.61 11.61 -5.28
CA PHE A 88 -1.60 12.52 -5.81
C PHE A 88 -0.57 12.90 -4.75
N ASP A 89 -0.99 13.18 -3.52
CA ASP A 89 -0.10 13.50 -2.40
C ASP A 89 0.83 12.33 -2.09
N ILE A 90 0.33 11.09 -2.10
CA ILE A 90 1.16 9.90 -1.94
C ILE A 90 2.18 9.79 -3.09
N LEU A 91 1.72 9.83 -4.35
CA LEU A 91 2.60 9.64 -5.52
C LEU A 91 3.64 10.75 -5.67
N SER A 92 3.35 11.95 -5.17
CA SER A 92 4.27 13.09 -5.17
C SER A 92 5.15 13.18 -3.92
N PHE A 93 5.04 12.21 -2.99
CA PHE A 93 5.74 12.22 -1.69
C PHE A 93 5.42 13.45 -0.82
N GLN A 94 4.23 14.03 -0.97
CA GLN A 94 3.74 15.18 -0.20
C GLN A 94 2.74 14.79 0.90
N GLY A 95 2.35 13.51 0.97
CA GLY A 95 1.47 12.99 2.02
C GLY A 95 2.10 13.01 3.42
N PRO A 96 1.36 12.54 4.44
CA PRO A 96 1.86 12.37 5.80
C PRO A 96 3.24 11.73 5.87
N SER A 97 4.12 12.33 6.66
CA SER A 97 5.48 11.82 6.88
C SER A 97 5.46 10.59 7.78
N ASN A 98 5.15 9.42 7.21
CA ASN A 98 5.27 8.11 7.86
C ASN A 98 5.75 7.04 6.87
N LEU A 99 6.19 5.89 7.38
CA LEU A 99 6.84 4.84 6.58
C LEU A 99 5.87 4.19 5.58
N SER A 100 4.61 4.03 5.98
CA SER A 100 3.57 3.44 5.13
C SER A 100 3.32 4.27 3.87
N PHE A 101 3.22 5.60 4.00
CA PHE A 101 3.00 6.51 2.87
C PHE A 101 4.18 6.52 1.89
N HIS A 102 5.42 6.50 2.39
CA HIS A 102 6.59 6.37 1.53
C HIS A 102 6.63 5.01 0.81
N GLY A 103 6.32 3.93 1.51
CA GLY A 103 6.21 2.59 0.91
C GLY A 103 5.13 2.51 -0.16
N GLN A 104 3.98 3.13 0.08
CA GLN A 104 2.89 3.24 -0.90
C GLN A 104 3.32 4.04 -2.13
N ALA A 105 4.01 5.18 -1.95
CA ALA A 105 4.54 5.97 -3.07
C ALA A 105 5.49 5.14 -3.95
N ILE A 106 6.42 4.40 -3.33
CA ILE A 106 7.34 3.49 -4.03
C ILE A 106 6.54 2.43 -4.81
N LEU A 107 5.57 1.77 -4.19
CA LEU A 107 4.74 0.77 -4.86
C LEU A 107 3.97 1.37 -6.04
N GLY A 108 3.37 2.56 -5.87
CA GLY A 108 2.66 3.27 -6.92
C GLY A 108 3.54 3.53 -8.13
N TRP A 109 4.75 4.06 -7.91
CA TRP A 109 5.73 4.26 -8.99
C TRP A 109 6.18 2.95 -9.64
N CYS A 110 6.40 1.87 -8.86
CA CYS A 110 6.70 0.56 -9.42
C CYS A 110 5.59 0.07 -10.37
N LEU A 111 4.31 0.25 -10.01
CA LEU A 111 3.17 -0.14 -10.85
C LEU A 111 3.09 0.70 -12.13
N ILE A 112 3.30 2.02 -12.03
CA ILE A 112 3.31 2.93 -13.18
C ILE A 112 4.45 2.56 -14.14
N ILE A 113 5.68 2.45 -13.66
CA ILE A 113 6.84 2.09 -14.48
C ILE A 113 6.63 0.73 -15.15
N LEU A 114 6.14 -0.25 -14.39
CA LEU A 114 5.81 -1.57 -14.93
C LEU A 114 4.79 -1.49 -16.08
N SER A 115 3.75 -0.67 -15.94
CA SER A 115 2.73 -0.47 -16.98
C SER A 115 3.33 0.12 -18.26
N LEU A 116 4.24 1.09 -18.15
CA LEU A 116 4.89 1.75 -19.28
C LEU A 116 5.88 0.82 -20.00
N VAL A 117 6.61 -0.02 -19.27
CA VAL A 117 7.49 -1.04 -19.87
C VAL A 117 6.67 -2.09 -20.63
N ARG A 118 5.47 -2.41 -20.13
CA ARG A 118 4.54 -3.37 -20.77
C ARG A 118 3.86 -2.82 -22.02
N LEU A 119 3.65 -1.50 -22.12
CA LEU A 119 3.09 -0.86 -23.31
C LEU A 119 4.02 -0.95 -24.53
N ARG A 120 5.33 -0.99 -24.30
CA ARG A 120 6.36 -1.01 -25.35
C ARG A 120 6.66 -2.41 -25.91
N ARG A 121 6.09 -3.47 -25.33
CA ARG A 121 6.30 -4.86 -25.73
C ARG A 121 5.04 -5.40 -26.39
#